data_AF-A0A7J8GR67-F1
#
_entry.id   AF-A0A7J8GR67-F1
#
_cell.length_a   1.000
_cell.length_b   1.000
_cell.length_c   1.000
_cell.angle_alpha   90.00
_cell.angle_beta   90.00
_cell.angle_gamma   90.00
#
_symmetry.space_group_name_H-M   'P 1'
#
loop_
_entity.id
_entity.type
_entity.pdbx_description
1 polymer ?
#
loop_
_entity_poly.entity_id
_entity_poly.type
_entity_poly.pdbx_seq_one_letter_code
_entity_poly.pdbx_strand_id
1 'polypeptide(L)'
;MTPTLLRGAFSPFGNIIDLSMDPPRNCAFVTYEKMESADQAVAELNGTQVESVQLKVSIARKQPMLDAATGKSVWGSLAVQNSPKGCHRDKRTEIVYSDDYNENLVDGF
;
A
#
# COMPACT_ATOMS: atom_id res chain seq x y z
N MET A 1 11.72 16.99 -7.94
CA MET A 1 12.77 15.95 -7.96
C MET A 1 12.74 15.27 -9.32
N THR A 2 13.87 15.15 -10.03
CA THR A 2 13.97 14.46 -11.34
C THR A 2 14.59 13.07 -11.18
N PRO A 3 14.31 12.11 -12.08
CA PRO A 3 14.91 10.76 -12.01
C PRO A 3 16.43 10.79 -12.22
N THR A 4 16.94 11.74 -13.00
CA THR A 4 18.38 11.93 -13.21
C THR A 4 19.08 12.41 -11.94
N LEU A 5 18.46 13.30 -11.18
CA LEU A 5 18.99 13.77 -9.89
C LEU A 5 19.06 12.64 -8.88
N LEU A 6 17.99 11.84 -8.76
CA LEU A 6 17.97 10.64 -7.93
C LEU A 6 19.07 9.67 -8.36
N ARG A 7 19.17 9.36 -9.66
CA ARG A 7 20.22 8.46 -10.13
C ARG A 7 21.62 8.99 -9.80
N GLY A 8 21.89 10.28 -9.96
CA GLY A 8 23.18 10.90 -9.63
C GLY A 8 23.49 10.84 -8.14
N ALA A 9 22.52 11.16 -7.27
CA ALA A 9 22.68 11.10 -5.83
C ALA A 9 22.85 9.66 -5.31
N PHE A 10 22.17 8.69 -5.92
CA PHE A 10 22.16 7.29 -5.49
C PHE A 10 23.28 6.43 -6.15
N SER A 11 23.84 6.88 -7.27
CA SER A 11 24.93 6.20 -7.99
C SER A 11 26.22 5.96 -7.18
N PRO A 12 26.70 6.85 -6.29
CA PRO A 12 27.95 6.60 -5.54
C PRO A 12 27.81 5.48 -4.49
N PHE A 13 26.59 5.19 -4.04
CA PHE A 13 26.34 4.17 -3.01
C PHE A 13 26.26 2.75 -3.57
N GLY A 14 25.95 2.60 -4.87
CA GLY A 14 25.92 1.29 -5.51
C GLY A 14 25.35 1.28 -6.92
N ASN A 15 25.38 0.08 -7.52
CA ASN A 15 24.83 -0.14 -8.85
C ASN A 15 23.30 -0.22 -8.81
N ILE A 16 22.63 0.69 -9.52
CA ILE A 16 21.17 0.77 -9.60
C ILE A 16 20.70 -0.12 -10.76
N ILE A 17 19.89 -1.13 -10.44
CA ILE A 17 19.27 -2.03 -11.43
C ILE A 17 18.01 -1.39 -12.02
N ASP A 18 17.19 -0.79 -11.16
CA ASP A 18 15.90 -0.22 -11.57
C ASP A 18 15.61 1.06 -10.79
N LEU A 19 15.02 2.04 -11.46
CA LEU A 19 14.62 3.31 -10.87
C LEU A 19 13.22 3.68 -11.39
N SER A 20 12.25 3.62 -10.49
CA SER A 20 10.85 3.94 -10.79
C SER A 20 10.42 5.17 -9.98
N MET A 21 9.86 6.17 -10.65
CA MET A 21 9.40 7.40 -10.03
C MET A 21 7.88 7.50 -10.11
N ASP A 22 7.27 7.88 -8.99
CA ASP A 22 5.83 8.10 -8.87
C ASP A 22 5.59 9.61 -8.71
N PRO A 23 5.41 10.35 -9.82
CA PRO A 23 5.13 11.78 -9.77
C PRO A 23 3.87 12.16 -8.95
N PRO A 24 2.75 11.41 -8.95
CA PRO A 24 1.57 11.83 -8.19
C PRO A 24 1.76 11.72 -6.67
N ARG A 25 2.63 10.80 -6.20
CA ARG A 25 2.96 10.65 -4.77
C ARG A 25 4.31 11.25 -4.41
N ASN A 26 4.98 11.93 -5.36
CA ASN A 26 6.31 12.52 -5.16
C ASN A 26 7.31 11.56 -4.47
N CYS A 27 7.19 10.26 -4.81
CA CYS A 27 7.96 9.16 -4.25
C CYS A 27 8.80 8.52 -5.35
N ALA A 28 9.91 7.88 -4.98
CA ALA A 28 10.72 7.12 -5.91
C ALA A 28 11.16 5.80 -5.27
N PHE A 29 11.28 4.78 -6.11
CA PHE A 29 11.75 3.46 -5.76
C PHE A 29 13.05 3.20 -6.52
N VAL A 30 14.10 2.87 -5.77
CA VAL A 30 15.43 2.58 -6.31
C VAL A 30 15.76 1.14 -5.91
N THR A 31 16.06 0.32 -6.92
CA THR A 31 16.46 -1.07 -6.73
C THR A 31 17.96 -1.19 -6.96
N TYR A 32 18.68 -1.56 -5.90
CA TYR A 32 20.12 -1.81 -5.97
C TYR A 32 20.42 -3.29 -6.22
N GLU A 33 21.59 -3.55 -6.78
CA GLU A 33 22.13 -4.91 -6.93
C GLU A 33 22.46 -5.56 -5.58
N LYS A 34 22.98 -4.78 -4.64
CA LYS A 34 23.36 -5.24 -3.31
C LYS A 34 22.52 -4.56 -2.23
N MET A 35 22.16 -5.33 -1.22
CA MET A 35 21.45 -4.80 -0.05
C MET A 35 22.34 -3.84 0.76
N GLU A 36 23.65 -4.11 0.86
CA GLU A 36 24.60 -3.22 1.56
C GLU A 36 24.62 -1.81 0.97
N SER A 37 24.61 -1.69 -0.37
CA SER A 37 24.52 -0.40 -1.06
C SER A 37 23.24 0.37 -0.71
N ALA A 38 22.12 -0.33 -0.56
CA ALA A 38 20.85 0.29 -0.19
C ALA A 38 20.88 0.80 1.26
N ASP A 39 21.51 0.07 2.18
CA ASP A 39 21.64 0.46 3.59
C ASP A 39 22.51 1.71 3.74
N GLN A 40 23.65 1.75 3.04
CA GLN A 40 24.51 2.94 3.00
C GLN A 40 23.79 4.17 2.42
N ALA A 41 23.06 3.99 1.31
CA ALA A 41 22.30 5.07 0.72
C ALA A 41 21.23 5.62 1.68
N VAL A 42 20.56 4.74 2.45
CA VAL A 42 19.59 5.16 3.46
C VAL A 42 20.29 5.89 4.60
N ALA A 43 21.42 5.39 5.09
CA ALA A 43 22.15 6.01 6.20
C ALA A 43 22.64 7.43 5.87
N GLU A 44 23.15 7.66 4.65
CA GLU A 44 23.66 8.98 4.24
C GLU A 44 22.58 9.92 3.72
N LEU A 45 21.60 9.42 2.95
CA LEU A 45 20.62 10.29 2.29
C LEU A 45 19.35 10.53 3.12
N ASN A 46 19.05 9.68 4.11
CA ASN A 46 17.86 9.86 4.93
C ASN A 46 18.00 11.10 5.84
N GLY A 47 17.09 12.06 5.66
CA GLY A 47 17.11 13.32 6.41
C GLY A 47 17.97 14.41 5.77
N THR A 48 18.55 14.16 4.60
CA THR A 48 19.25 15.20 3.84
C THR A 48 18.28 16.18 3.20
N GLN A 49 18.64 17.46 3.18
CA GLN A 49 17.87 18.50 2.52
C GLN A 49 18.49 18.77 1.14
N VAL A 50 17.82 18.35 0.08
CA VAL A 50 18.24 18.59 -1.31
C VAL A 50 17.30 19.63 -1.91
N GLU A 51 17.85 20.74 -2.41
CA GLU A 51 17.10 21.83 -3.06
C GLU A 51 15.90 22.31 -2.22
N SER A 52 16.09 22.50 -0.92
CA SER A 52 15.05 22.93 0.04
C SER A 52 13.96 21.89 0.36
N VAL A 53 14.07 20.66 -0.12
CA VAL A 53 13.15 19.55 0.19
C VAL A 53 13.85 18.54 1.10
N GLN A 54 13.22 18.17 2.22
CA GLN A 54 13.70 17.08 3.06
C GLN A 54 13.43 15.74 2.37
N LEU A 55 14.51 15.02 2.06
CA LEU A 55 14.45 13.67 1.54
C LEU A 55 14.31 12.68 2.70
N LYS A 56 13.27 11.86 2.64
CA LYS A 56 13.11 10.71 3.53
C LYS A 56 13.42 9.45 2.75
N VAL A 57 14.49 8.79 3.13
CA VAL A 57 14.95 7.55 2.49
C VAL A 57 14.79 6.43 3.50
N SER A 58 14.20 5.31 3.08
CA SER A 58 13.97 4.17 3.94
C SER A 58 13.98 2.90 3.10
N ILE A 59 14.40 1.79 3.69
CA ILE A 59 14.36 0.49 3.01
C ILE A 59 12.90 0.17 2.70
N ALA A 60 12.60 0.06 1.41
CA ALA A 60 11.28 -0.37 0.96
C ALA A 60 11.05 -1.79 1.47
N ARG A 61 9.91 -2.01 2.14
CA ARG A 61 9.50 -3.39 2.48
C ARG A 61 9.36 -4.13 1.16
N LYS A 62 9.83 -5.39 1.09
CA LYS A 62 9.58 -6.27 -0.05
C LYS A 62 8.11 -6.13 -0.41
N GLN A 63 7.80 -5.40 -1.49
CA GLN A 63 6.47 -5.54 -2.05
C GLN A 63 6.45 -7.01 -2.47
N PRO A 64 5.58 -7.86 -1.91
CA PRO A 64 5.37 -9.14 -2.52
C PRO A 64 5.12 -8.80 -3.98
N MET A 65 5.92 -9.38 -4.88
CA MET A 65 5.60 -9.35 -6.30
C MET A 65 4.19 -9.93 -6.34
N LEU A 66 3.19 -9.07 -6.41
CA LEU A 66 1.84 -9.50 -6.66
C LEU A 66 1.91 -9.84 -8.13
N ASP A 67 2.26 -11.09 -8.41
CA ASP A 67 1.91 -11.76 -9.65
C ASP A 67 0.39 -11.65 -9.78
N ALA A 68 -0.08 -10.49 -10.26
CA ALA A 68 -1.45 -10.25 -10.65
C ALA A 68 -1.87 -11.22 -11.77
N ALA A 69 -0.91 -11.96 -12.35
CA ALA A 69 -1.12 -13.04 -13.29
C ALA A 69 -1.41 -14.41 -12.64
N THR A 70 -1.18 -14.61 -11.33
CA THR A 70 -1.33 -15.92 -10.68
C THR A 70 -2.17 -15.88 -9.41
N GLY A 71 -3.23 -15.08 -9.31
CA GLY A 71 -4.40 -15.26 -8.40
C GLY A 71 -4.16 -15.50 -6.88
N LYS A 72 -2.93 -15.50 -6.38
CA LYS A 72 -2.54 -15.86 -5.01
C LYS A 72 -2.26 -14.57 -4.26
N SER A 73 -3.30 -13.78 -4.05
CA SER A 73 -3.20 -12.60 -3.21
C SER A 73 -2.79 -13.02 -1.80
N VAL A 74 -1.87 -12.26 -1.18
CA VAL A 74 -1.49 -12.40 0.24
C VAL A 74 -2.72 -12.29 1.16
N TRP A 75 -3.77 -11.57 0.71
CA TRP A 75 -5.05 -11.46 1.41
C TRP A 75 -5.84 -12.78 1.42
N GLY A 76 -5.70 -13.61 0.38
CA GLY A 76 -6.37 -14.90 0.26
C GLY A 76 -5.81 -15.93 1.26
N SER A 77 -4.50 -15.93 1.47
CA SER A 77 -3.86 -16.82 2.45
C SER A 77 -4.27 -16.47 3.89
N LEU A 78 -4.38 -15.18 4.22
CA LEU A 78 -4.74 -14.76 5.59
C LEU A 78 -6.20 -15.08 5.93
N ALA A 79 -7.11 -15.00 4.95
CA ALA A 79 -8.51 -15.39 5.12
C ALA A 79 -8.68 -16.89 5.42
N VAL A 80 -7.75 -17.74 4.96
CA VAL A 80 -7.79 -19.19 5.20
C VAL A 80 -7.19 -19.57 6.56
N GLN A 81 -6.20 -18.82 7.05
CA GLN A 81 -5.44 -19.20 8.26
C GLN A 81 -6.10 -18.76 9.58
N ASN A 82 -7.05 -17.82 9.54
CA ASN A 82 -7.78 -17.36 10.73
C ASN A 82 -9.22 -17.87 10.80
N SER A 83 -9.50 -19.10 10.34
CA SER A 83 -10.70 -19.82 10.78
C SER A 83 -10.39 -20.57 12.09
N PRO A 84 -10.56 -19.98 13.29
CA PRO A 84 -10.84 -20.81 14.44
C PRO A 84 -12.13 -21.54 14.11
N LYS A 85 -12.15 -22.87 14.24
CA LYS A 85 -13.37 -23.65 14.08
C LYS A 85 -14.46 -23.07 14.97
N GLY A 86 -15.37 -22.37 14.34
CA GLY A 86 -16.57 -21.83 14.91
C GLY A 86 -17.56 -21.77 13.78
N CYS A 87 -18.30 -22.87 13.61
CA CYS A 87 -19.69 -22.79 13.18
C CYS A 87 -20.39 -21.86 14.18
N HIS A 88 -20.20 -20.54 14.05
CA HIS A 88 -21.04 -19.59 14.72
C HIS A 88 -22.33 -19.65 13.94
N ARG A 89 -23.27 -20.46 14.44
CA ARG A 89 -24.66 -20.41 14.06
C ARG A 89 -25.05 -18.94 14.19
N ASP A 90 -25.03 -18.24 13.06
CA ASP A 90 -25.22 -16.80 13.00
C ASP A 90 -26.58 -16.52 13.65
N LYS A 91 -26.54 -15.90 14.83
CA LYS A 91 -27.72 -15.52 15.61
C LYS A 91 -28.10 -14.07 15.33
N ARG A 92 -27.56 -13.43 14.28
CA ARG A 92 -28.08 -12.12 13.87
C ARG A 92 -29.52 -12.33 13.45
N THR A 93 -30.42 -11.83 14.27
CA THR A 93 -31.81 -11.62 13.92
C THR A 93 -31.87 -10.72 12.70
N GLU A 94 -32.52 -11.21 11.65
CA GLU A 94 -32.90 -10.41 10.49
C GLU A 94 -33.70 -9.20 10.97
N ILE A 95 -33.23 -8.01 10.62
CA ILE A 95 -33.94 -6.77 10.92
C ILE A 95 -35.00 -6.64 9.82
N VAL A 96 -36.21 -7.14 10.08
CA VAL A 96 -37.36 -6.91 9.21
C VAL A 96 -37.82 -5.48 9.45
N TYR A 97 -37.58 -4.61 8.48
CA TYR A 97 -38.21 -3.30 8.44
C TYR A 97 -39.67 -3.54 8.06
N SER A 98 -40.59 -3.40 9.02
CA SER A 98 -42.02 -3.31 8.70
C SER A 98 -42.22 -2.08 7.83
N ASP A 99 -42.58 -2.29 6.57
CA ASP A 99 -43.08 -1.24 5.68
C ASP A 99 -44.51 -0.90 6.12
N ASP A 100 -44.65 -0.30 7.30
CA ASP A 100 -45.91 0.26 7.77
C ASP A 100 -45.92 1.76 7.39
N TYR A 101 -45.94 2.01 6.08
CA TYR A 101 -46.35 3.30 5.57
C TYR A 101 -47.86 3.41 5.70
N ASN A 102 -48.24 4.02 6.82
CA ASN A 102 -49.52 4.67 7.11
C ASN A 102 -50.26 5.23 5.87
N GLU A 103 -51.19 4.46 5.31
CA GLU A 103 -52.19 4.93 4.34
C GLU A 103 -53.51 5.35 5.05
N ASN A 104 -53.45 6.39 5.88
CA ASN A 104 -54.67 7.05 6.41
C ASN A 104 -54.73 8.53 6.00
N LEU A 105 -54.71 8.81 4.69
CA LEU A 105 -55.15 10.12 4.22
C LEU A 105 -55.71 10.06 2.79
N VAL A 106 -57.00 9.77 2.68
CA VAL A 106 -57.97 10.23 1.64
C VAL A 106 -59.33 9.62 2.05
N ASP A 107 -60.47 10.29 2.16
CA ASP A 107 -60.93 11.63 1.84
C ASP A 107 -62.12 11.91 2.78
N GLY A 108 -62.12 13.09 3.42
CA GLY A 108 -63.23 13.57 4.23
C GLY A 108 -63.71 14.91 3.69
N PHE A 109 -64.53 14.87 2.64
CA PHE A 109 -65.52 15.89 2.27
C PHE A 109 -66.70 15.23 1.55
#